data_AF-A0A816PRR0-F1
#
_entry.id   AF-A0A816PRR0-F1
#
_cell.length_a   1.000
_cell.length_b   1.000
_cell.length_c   1.000
_cell.angle_alpha   90.00
_cell.angle_beta   90.00
_cell.angle_gamma   90.00
#
_symmetry.space_group_name_H-M   'P 1'
#
loop_
_entity.id
_entity.type
_entity.pdbx_description
1 polymer ?
#
loop_
_entity_poly.entity_id
_entity_poly.type
_entity_poly.pdbx_seq_one_letter_code
_entity_poly.pdbx_strand_id
1 'polypeptide(L)'
;MRLITRHLLPSIRSRRSFVSLLFTISVFLSIGITLRATNQNRQLTAIINEPIVTKQQEVKLSEDKTTLRQKVVPVQKENTWPLDAQGRSLKTNFLVLDWTGFFGGGATEGERVSCSSSNTTFVWTRQHNRIEEADFIIAHDGGAGGSIPFHLLHLNNDQQQYTMAFVMESEVHSTTGDAWARFNFIMTYNLDDSYPEPATYFDMNLYLVDLLTPPSVSFEDKEKQADVVWIISNCNAHNGRESFIQRLMQEIKIDSFGSCLNNRRGYGARMADNVDAYKKYKFVIAIENSNCADYVTEKLVKAVESGSIPIVAGRDGRPDYRRYMPKHSFINIFDYSSMKDLADDIKRIGNNKTLYESYLWYKNNDINIQNFKELSLTAKLKHVADIIGLNSTMLTSGIAGKEKSENKVCKLTRFVRQTPWQDIAAHKSIARAGSGTACLPGRHLSNIFS
;
A
#
# COMPACT_ATOMS: atom_id res chain seq x y z
N MET A 1 55.71 28.78 11.22
CA MET A 1 57.01 28.64 10.53
C MET A 1 56.76 27.89 9.21
N ARG A 2 56.81 28.64 8.10
CA ARG A 2 56.91 28.26 6.66
C ARG A 2 55.95 27.24 6.00
N LEU A 3 55.32 27.74 4.90
CA LEU A 3 55.04 27.16 3.56
C LEU A 3 54.48 25.72 3.48
N ILE A 4 53.45 25.41 2.69
CA ILE A 4 53.41 25.51 1.22
C ILE A 4 51.97 25.73 0.71
N THR A 5 51.92 26.59 -0.28
CA THR A 5 50.78 27.09 -1.07
C THR A 5 50.45 26.18 -2.26
N ARG A 6 49.20 26.28 -2.74
CA ARG A 6 48.70 26.18 -4.14
C ARG A 6 47.88 24.95 -4.61
N HIS A 7 46.65 25.33 -4.97
CA HIS A 7 45.86 24.98 -6.16
C HIS A 7 45.22 23.59 -6.27
N LEU A 8 43.88 23.56 -6.17
CA LEU A 8 42.98 23.51 -7.33
C LEU A 8 41.52 23.66 -6.85
N LEU A 9 40.89 24.80 -7.17
CA LEU A 9 39.43 24.95 -7.18
C LEU A 9 38.96 24.71 -8.62
N PRO A 10 38.13 23.70 -8.92
CA PRO A 10 37.31 23.71 -10.10
C PRO A 10 36.03 24.52 -9.82
N SER A 11 35.65 25.34 -10.79
CA SER A 11 34.39 26.07 -10.81
C SER A 11 33.20 25.10 -10.70
N ILE A 12 32.20 25.50 -9.91
CA ILE A 12 31.00 24.71 -9.65
C ILE A 12 30.09 24.78 -10.89
N ARG A 13 30.10 23.73 -11.69
CA ARG A 13 29.06 23.44 -12.69
C ARG A 13 28.76 21.92 -12.73
N SER A 14 28.04 21.42 -11.72
CA SER A 14 27.03 20.33 -11.82
C SER A 14 26.63 19.78 -10.43
N ARG A 15 25.46 19.14 -10.34
CA ARG A 15 24.87 18.57 -9.10
C ARG A 15 25.67 17.44 -8.43
N ARG A 16 26.75 16.92 -9.02
CA ARG A 16 27.57 15.85 -8.41
C ARG A 16 28.55 16.35 -7.33
N SER A 17 28.87 17.65 -7.28
CA SER A 17 29.83 18.19 -6.31
C SER A 17 29.25 18.52 -4.93
N PHE A 18 27.93 18.37 -4.73
CA PHE A 18 27.27 18.62 -3.43
C PHE A 18 27.39 17.43 -2.46
N VAL A 19 27.54 16.21 -3.00
CA VAL A 19 27.61 14.98 -2.21
C VAL A 19 28.98 14.83 -1.52
N SER A 20 30.05 15.36 -2.14
CA SER A 20 31.39 15.32 -1.54
C SER A 20 31.61 16.33 -0.41
N LEU A 21 30.78 17.39 -0.32
CA LEU A 21 30.87 18.39 0.76
C LEU A 21 30.15 17.91 2.03
N LEU A 22 29.11 17.08 1.90
CA LEU A 22 28.40 16.49 3.03
C LEU A 22 29.23 15.42 3.74
N PHE A 23 30.08 14.68 3.01
CA PHE A 23 30.94 13.65 3.60
C PHE A 23 32.04 14.23 4.50
N THR A 24 32.57 15.42 4.20
CA THR A 24 33.60 16.07 5.01
C THR A 24 33.05 16.70 6.29
N ILE A 25 31.76 17.05 6.34
CA ILE A 25 31.12 17.63 7.53
C ILE A 25 30.83 16.55 8.59
N SER A 26 30.57 15.31 8.19
CA SER A 26 30.33 14.20 9.12
C SER A 26 31.55 13.76 9.93
N VAL A 27 32.77 14.06 9.49
CA VAL A 27 34.01 13.67 10.19
C VAL A 27 34.38 14.64 11.33
N PHE A 28 33.92 15.89 11.30
CA PHE A 28 34.28 16.90 12.32
C PHE A 28 33.41 16.91 13.58
N LEU A 29 32.21 16.31 13.53
CA LEU A 29 31.31 16.23 14.70
C LEU A 29 31.73 15.19 15.76
N SER A 30 32.71 14.34 15.46
CA SER A 30 33.20 13.32 16.39
C SER A 30 34.33 13.81 17.32
N ILE A 31 34.83 15.04 17.16
CA ILE A 31 35.97 15.57 17.94
C ILE A 31 35.65 16.93 18.61
N GLY A 32 34.37 17.29 18.76
CA GLY A 32 33.97 18.45 19.58
C GLY A 32 34.49 19.81 19.07
N ILE A 33 34.60 20.01 17.76
CA ILE A 33 34.94 21.30 17.16
C ILE A 33 33.66 21.98 16.66
N THR A 34 33.33 23.16 17.19
CA THR A 34 32.18 23.95 16.75
C THR A 34 32.63 25.00 15.73
N LEU A 35 32.10 24.94 14.50
CA LEU A 35 32.30 25.99 13.48
C LEU A 35 31.12 26.98 13.50
N ARG A 36 31.41 28.28 13.58
CA ARG A 36 30.40 29.35 13.50
C ARG A 36 30.63 30.17 12.23
N ALA A 37 29.63 30.24 11.36
CA ALA A 37 29.66 31.09 10.17
C ALA A 37 28.98 32.44 10.48
N THR A 38 29.64 33.55 10.19
CA THR A 38 29.04 34.89 10.26
C THR A 38 28.94 35.52 8.87
N ASN A 39 27.78 36.11 8.60
CA ASN A 39 27.44 36.74 7.32
C ASN A 39 28.06 38.14 7.23
N GLN A 40 29.36 38.21 6.98
CA GLN A 40 30.02 39.33 6.28
C GLN A 40 31.48 38.97 6.04
N ASN A 41 31.86 38.91 4.75
CA ASN A 41 33.17 38.52 4.21
C ASN A 41 33.60 37.07 4.47
N ARG A 42 33.50 36.24 3.42
CA ARG A 42 33.86 34.81 3.36
C ARG A 42 35.29 34.51 3.87
N GLN A 43 35.46 34.36 5.17
CA GLN A 43 36.58 33.63 5.80
C GLN A 43 36.06 32.80 6.98
N LEU A 44 36.59 31.58 7.14
CA LEU A 44 36.28 30.65 8.23
C LEU A 44 37.48 30.59 9.18
N THR A 45 37.26 30.82 10.47
CA THR A 45 38.30 30.71 11.52
C THR A 45 37.86 29.66 12.53
N ALA A 46 38.73 28.70 12.85
CA ALA A 46 38.49 27.65 13.85
C ALA A 46 39.05 28.08 15.22
N ILE A 47 38.28 27.84 16.30
CA ILE A 47 38.70 28.07 17.69
C ILE A 47 38.71 26.71 18.40
N ILE A 48 39.82 26.38 19.07
CA ILE A 48 40.01 25.17 19.86
C ILE A 48 39.92 25.55 21.34
N ASN A 49 39.04 24.90 22.11
CA ASN A 49 38.99 25.06 23.58
C ASN A 49 39.65 23.85 24.25
N GLU A 50 40.60 24.09 25.15
CA GLU A 50 41.26 23.07 25.97
C GLU A 50 40.41 22.62 27.18
N PRO A 51 40.64 21.40 27.73
CA PRO A 51 39.89 20.89 28.88
C PRO A 51 40.41 21.46 30.22
N ILE A 52 39.48 21.84 31.10
CA ILE A 52 39.78 22.29 32.46
C ILE A 52 40.02 21.07 33.37
N VAL A 53 41.23 21.00 33.94
CA VAL A 53 41.62 20.12 35.04
C VAL A 53 41.14 20.72 36.36
N THR A 54 40.44 19.95 37.21
CA THR A 54 40.26 20.30 38.63
C THR A 54 40.60 19.11 39.55
N LYS A 55 41.34 19.49 40.60
CA LYS A 55 42.07 18.73 41.63
C LYS A 55 41.38 17.49 42.21
N GLN A 56 42.23 16.48 42.44
CA GLN A 56 42.02 15.37 43.37
C GLN A 56 41.74 15.87 44.78
N GLN A 57 40.74 15.27 45.43
CA GLN A 57 40.64 15.19 46.87
C GLN A 57 40.36 13.71 47.19
N GLU A 58 41.35 13.02 47.77
CA GLU A 58 41.22 11.64 48.23
C GLU A 58 40.23 11.56 49.38
N VAL A 59 39.17 10.77 49.21
CA VAL A 59 38.37 10.24 50.32
C VAL A 59 38.37 8.73 50.19
N LYS A 60 38.92 8.07 51.21
CA LYS A 60 39.04 6.61 51.34
C LYS A 60 37.68 5.93 51.15
N LEU A 61 37.63 4.94 50.24
CA LEU A 61 36.55 3.95 50.21
C LEU A 61 36.69 3.02 51.43
N SER A 62 35.71 3.07 52.34
CA SER A 62 35.36 1.92 53.16
C SER A 62 34.28 1.13 52.42
N GLU A 63 34.57 -0.14 52.12
CA GLU A 63 33.59 -1.09 51.60
C GLU A 63 32.47 -1.29 52.62
N ASP A 64 31.25 -0.89 52.28
CA ASP A 64 30.06 -1.40 52.94
C ASP A 64 29.08 -1.93 51.89
N LYS A 65 29.11 -3.25 51.71
CA LYS A 65 28.20 -4.02 50.86
C LYS A 65 26.88 -4.20 51.60
N THR A 66 26.06 -3.16 51.68
CA THR A 66 24.67 -3.38 52.10
C THR A 66 23.69 -2.34 51.53
N THR A 67 22.76 -2.85 50.71
CA THR A 67 21.39 -2.34 50.58
C THR A 67 21.15 -1.07 49.75
N LEU A 68 21.30 -1.17 48.43
CA LEU A 68 20.40 -0.47 47.49
C LEU A 68 19.96 -1.45 46.40
N ARG A 69 19.16 -2.46 46.80
CA ARG A 69 18.07 -2.88 45.92
C ARG A 69 17.19 -1.65 45.80
N GLN A 70 17.39 -0.84 44.77
CA GLN A 70 16.31 -0.02 44.26
C GLN A 70 15.19 -1.02 43.98
N LYS A 71 14.21 -1.06 44.90
CA LYS A 71 12.88 -1.53 44.55
C LYS A 71 12.54 -0.72 43.31
N VAL A 72 12.58 -1.37 42.15
CA VAL A 72 11.71 -0.98 41.05
C VAL A 72 10.33 -1.07 41.66
N VAL A 73 9.85 0.06 42.17
CA VAL A 73 8.46 0.23 42.53
C VAL A 73 7.76 0.00 41.20
N PRO A 74 6.93 -1.06 41.06
CA PRO A 74 6.11 -1.17 39.87
C PRO A 74 5.30 0.12 39.83
N VAL A 75 5.49 0.93 38.80
CA VAL A 75 4.54 1.99 38.50
C VAL A 75 3.21 1.25 38.33
N GLN A 76 2.28 1.45 39.27
CA GLN A 76 0.94 0.88 39.15
C GLN A 76 0.31 1.48 37.91
N LYS A 77 -0.08 0.61 36.97
CA LYS A 77 -0.62 0.98 35.67
C LYS A 77 -2.08 1.41 35.80
N GLU A 78 -2.36 2.67 35.49
CA GLU A 78 -3.72 3.19 35.26
C GLU A 78 -4.27 2.82 33.86
N ASN A 79 -3.51 2.13 33.00
CA ASN A 79 -3.75 2.02 31.56
C ASN A 79 -4.19 0.62 31.09
N THR A 80 -5.20 0.02 31.70
CA THR A 80 -5.97 -1.07 31.04
C THR A 80 -7.10 -0.43 30.25
N TRP A 81 -7.34 -0.79 28.98
CA TRP A 81 -8.48 -0.19 28.30
C TRP A 81 -9.78 -0.58 29.04
N PRO A 82 -10.75 0.33 29.16
CA PRO A 82 -12.04 -0.01 29.74
C PRO A 82 -12.70 -1.11 28.90
N LEU A 83 -13.27 -2.11 29.57
CA LEU A 83 -13.94 -3.25 28.94
C LEU A 83 -15.40 -3.30 29.38
N ASP A 84 -16.26 -3.84 28.52
CA ASP A 84 -17.59 -4.26 28.93
C ASP A 84 -17.60 -5.64 29.60
N ALA A 85 -18.78 -6.09 30.01
CA ALA A 85 -18.95 -7.39 30.68
C ALA A 85 -18.58 -8.59 29.78
N GLN A 86 -18.46 -8.40 28.46
CA GLN A 86 -18.04 -9.43 27.51
C GLN A 86 -16.54 -9.34 27.20
N GLY A 87 -15.79 -8.42 27.81
CA GLY A 87 -14.37 -8.24 27.53
C GLY A 87 -14.09 -7.47 26.23
N ARG A 88 -15.07 -6.73 25.69
CA ARG A 88 -14.88 -5.90 24.49
C ARG A 88 -14.43 -4.49 24.88
N SER A 89 -13.59 -3.86 24.05
CA SER A 89 -13.07 -2.53 24.33
C SER A 89 -14.15 -1.44 24.31
N LEU A 90 -14.17 -0.62 25.36
CA LEU A 90 -14.96 0.62 25.46
C LEU A 90 -14.13 1.87 25.14
N LYS A 91 -12.84 1.71 24.83
CA LYS A 91 -11.94 2.83 24.56
C LYS A 91 -12.36 3.56 23.28
N THR A 92 -12.27 4.88 23.33
CA THR A 92 -12.70 5.78 22.24
C THR A 92 -11.55 6.52 21.57
N ASN A 93 -10.41 6.69 22.26
CA ASN A 93 -9.24 7.38 21.73
C ASN A 93 -8.03 6.45 21.73
N PHE A 94 -7.44 6.22 20.57
CA PHE A 94 -6.33 5.30 20.37
C PHE A 94 -5.09 6.03 19.85
N LEU A 95 -3.93 5.77 20.45
CA LEU A 95 -2.63 6.20 19.93
C LEU A 95 -2.07 5.14 18.97
N VAL A 96 -1.78 5.53 17.74
CA VAL A 96 -1.20 4.64 16.73
C VAL A 96 0.23 5.04 16.44
N LEU A 97 1.16 4.13 16.71
CA LEU A 97 2.55 4.27 16.31
C LEU A 97 2.73 3.72 14.89
N ASP A 98 2.99 4.61 13.94
CA ASP A 98 3.44 4.25 12.60
C ASP A 98 4.95 3.91 12.65
N TRP A 99 5.24 2.62 12.75
CA TRP A 99 6.59 2.11 13.04
C TRP A 99 7.55 2.24 11.85
N THR A 100 7.06 1.94 10.64
CA THR A 100 7.91 1.94 9.44
C THR A 100 7.70 3.16 8.56
N GLY A 101 6.58 3.88 8.72
CA GLY A 101 6.09 4.79 7.70
C GLY A 101 5.49 4.06 6.50
N PHE A 102 4.76 4.81 5.67
CA PHE A 102 4.24 4.38 4.38
C PHE A 102 5.02 5.09 3.27
N PHE A 103 5.82 4.35 2.48
CA PHE A 103 6.55 4.87 1.31
C PHE A 103 7.23 6.24 1.49
N GLY A 104 7.83 6.49 2.66
CA GLY A 104 8.53 7.74 2.98
C GLY A 104 7.63 8.94 3.35
N GLY A 105 6.30 8.77 3.34
CA GLY A 105 5.30 9.81 3.65
C GLY A 105 4.20 9.33 4.59
N GLY A 106 4.51 8.44 5.53
CA GLY A 106 3.58 7.89 6.53
C GLY A 106 2.81 8.94 7.35
N ALA A 107 1.95 8.50 8.25
CA ALA A 107 1.00 9.38 8.92
C ALA A 107 1.69 10.56 9.62
N THR A 108 1.05 11.73 9.62
CA THR A 108 1.67 12.92 10.22
C THR A 108 1.58 12.84 11.75
N GLU A 109 2.60 13.32 12.48
CA GLU A 109 2.54 13.38 13.94
C GLU A 109 1.32 14.17 14.40
N GLY A 110 0.52 13.58 15.28
CA GLY A 110 -0.70 14.19 15.81
C GLY A 110 -1.89 14.17 14.83
N GLU A 111 -1.75 13.61 13.63
CA GLU A 111 -2.85 13.44 12.69
C GLU A 111 -3.98 12.64 13.34
N ARG A 112 -5.22 13.09 13.14
CA ARG A 112 -6.41 12.48 13.73
C ARG A 112 -7.29 11.84 12.67
N VAL A 113 -7.69 10.60 12.92
CA VAL A 113 -8.67 9.89 12.09
C VAL A 113 -9.88 9.56 12.93
N SER A 114 -11.04 10.10 12.58
CA SER A 114 -12.32 9.80 13.24
C SER A 114 -13.03 8.66 12.51
N CYS A 115 -13.46 7.65 13.28
CA CYS A 115 -14.11 6.44 12.79
C CYS A 115 -15.56 6.42 13.27
N SER A 116 -16.48 6.86 12.42
CA SER A 116 -17.90 6.96 12.75
C SER A 116 -18.56 5.61 13.06
N SER A 117 -18.10 4.53 12.41
CA SER A 117 -18.62 3.17 12.58
C SER A 117 -18.46 2.61 13.99
N SER A 118 -17.42 3.06 14.69
CA SER A 118 -17.01 2.60 16.01
C SER A 118 -17.11 3.71 17.07
N ASN A 119 -17.42 4.95 16.65
CA ASN A 119 -17.33 6.15 17.48
C ASN A 119 -15.97 6.26 18.19
N THR A 120 -14.89 6.11 17.40
CA THR A 120 -13.51 6.16 17.89
C THR A 120 -12.69 7.20 17.13
N THR A 121 -11.59 7.62 17.74
CA THR A 121 -10.59 8.49 17.11
C THR A 121 -9.21 7.88 17.27
N PHE A 122 -8.43 7.87 16.20
CA PHE A 122 -7.01 7.60 16.22
C PHE A 122 -6.21 8.89 16.25
N VAL A 123 -5.10 8.87 16.98
CA VAL A 123 -4.05 9.89 16.91
C VAL A 123 -2.78 9.19 16.47
N TRP A 124 -2.18 9.65 15.38
CA TRP A 124 -0.93 9.10 14.88
C TRP A 124 0.27 9.67 15.61
N THR A 125 1.27 8.83 15.83
CA THR A 125 2.61 9.23 16.24
C THR A 125 3.66 8.46 15.44
N ARG A 126 4.78 9.10 15.17
CA ARG A 126 6.00 8.52 14.60
C ARG A 126 7.15 8.51 15.60
N GLN A 127 6.86 8.84 16.86
CA GLN A 127 7.83 8.89 17.93
C GLN A 127 7.99 7.50 18.56
N HIS A 128 9.05 6.78 18.16
CA HIS A 128 9.27 5.40 18.61
C HIS A 128 9.48 5.26 20.13
N ASN A 129 9.89 6.32 20.82
CA ASN A 129 9.97 6.35 22.29
C ASN A 129 8.60 6.32 22.98
N ARG A 130 7.50 6.51 22.25
CA ARG A 130 6.12 6.39 22.75
C ARG A 130 5.53 4.99 22.56
N ILE A 131 6.36 3.99 22.24
CA ILE A 131 5.92 2.61 22.01
C ILE A 131 5.16 2.01 23.19
N GLU A 132 5.49 2.35 24.43
CA GLU A 132 4.79 1.87 25.62
C GLU A 132 3.41 2.53 25.82
N GLU A 133 3.20 3.73 25.26
CA GLU A 133 1.93 4.45 25.28
C GLU A 133 1.00 4.03 24.13
N ALA A 134 1.58 3.49 23.05
CA ALA A 134 0.86 3.20 21.82
C ALA A 134 -0.16 2.07 22.05
N ASP A 135 -1.37 2.28 21.54
CA ASP A 135 -2.44 1.28 21.55
C ASP A 135 -2.31 0.32 20.37
N PHE A 136 -1.88 0.85 19.23
CA PHE A 136 -1.58 0.09 18.03
C PHE A 136 -0.18 0.43 17.50
N ILE A 137 0.58 -0.59 17.12
CA ILE A 137 1.87 -0.45 16.43
C ILE A 137 1.70 -1.02 15.02
N ILE A 138 1.79 -0.17 14.00
CA ILE A 138 1.56 -0.55 12.61
C ILE A 138 2.87 -0.55 11.83
N ALA A 139 3.13 -1.64 11.11
CA ALA A 139 4.23 -1.75 10.15
C ALA A 139 3.68 -2.00 8.73
N HIS A 140 4.18 -1.25 7.75
CA HIS A 140 3.78 -1.31 6.34
C HIS A 140 4.41 -2.48 5.56
N ASP A 141 5.43 -3.13 6.11
CA ASP A 141 6.05 -4.32 5.51
C ASP A 141 6.48 -5.26 6.64
N GLY A 142 5.91 -6.46 6.70
CA GLY A 142 6.01 -7.35 7.87
C GLY A 142 7.45 -7.69 8.29
N GLY A 143 8.37 -7.80 7.34
CA GLY A 143 9.80 -8.05 7.58
C GLY A 143 10.60 -6.78 7.89
N ALA A 144 10.17 -5.59 7.45
CA ALA A 144 10.65 -4.34 8.05
C ALA A 144 10.14 -4.20 9.51
N GLY A 145 8.97 -4.78 9.79
CA GLY A 145 8.46 -5.04 11.13
C GLY A 145 9.34 -5.98 11.97
N GLY A 146 10.31 -6.67 11.39
CA GLY A 146 11.35 -7.39 12.13
C GLY A 146 12.21 -6.50 13.04
N SER A 147 12.20 -5.18 12.79
CA SER A 147 12.80 -4.17 13.67
C SER A 147 11.93 -3.80 14.87
N ILE A 148 10.64 -4.17 14.89
CA ILE A 148 9.78 -3.96 16.06
C ILE A 148 10.37 -4.78 17.21
N PRO A 149 10.66 -4.16 18.37
CA PRO A 149 11.16 -4.87 19.53
C PRO A 149 9.98 -5.58 20.21
N PHE A 150 9.45 -6.64 19.60
CA PHE A 150 8.26 -7.36 20.13
C PHE A 150 8.44 -7.85 21.58
N HIS A 151 9.68 -8.07 22.02
CA HIS A 151 10.00 -8.44 23.41
C HIS A 151 9.74 -7.32 24.44
N LEU A 152 9.66 -6.07 23.99
CA LEU A 152 9.31 -4.90 24.81
C LEU A 152 7.81 -4.62 24.82
N LEU A 153 7.02 -5.30 23.97
CA LEU A 153 5.60 -5.04 23.83
C LEU A 153 4.80 -5.78 24.91
N HIS A 154 3.79 -5.12 25.44
CA HIS A 154 2.85 -5.70 26.41
C HIS A 154 1.70 -6.41 25.69
N LEU A 155 2.04 -7.33 24.78
CA LEU A 155 1.07 -8.00 23.92
C LEU A 155 0.11 -8.85 24.76
N ASN A 156 -1.17 -8.46 24.70
CA ASN A 156 -2.34 -9.27 25.05
C ASN A 156 -2.27 -10.08 26.36
N ASN A 157 -1.72 -9.47 27.41
CA ASN A 157 -1.78 -9.92 28.81
C ASN A 157 -2.28 -8.74 29.67
N ASP A 158 -3.59 -8.48 29.64
CA ASP A 158 -4.31 -7.41 30.36
C ASP A 158 -4.00 -5.96 29.93
N GLN A 159 -3.19 -5.78 28.90
CA GLN A 159 -2.61 -4.47 28.54
C GLN A 159 -2.82 -4.03 27.09
N GLN A 160 -3.76 -4.67 26.40
CA GLN A 160 -4.49 -4.18 25.21
C GLN A 160 -3.68 -3.30 24.24
N GLN A 161 -2.43 -3.69 23.97
CA GLN A 161 -1.58 -3.11 22.95
C GLN A 161 -1.48 -4.13 21.82
N TYR A 162 -1.77 -3.70 20.59
CA TYR A 162 -1.80 -4.59 19.44
C TYR A 162 -0.80 -4.20 18.37
N THR A 163 -0.24 -5.21 17.70
CA THR A 163 0.62 -5.03 16.54
C THR A 163 -0.13 -5.38 15.25
N MET A 164 0.14 -4.63 14.20
CA MET A 164 -0.47 -4.84 12.90
C MET A 164 0.57 -4.79 11.78
N ALA A 165 0.56 -5.82 10.94
CA ALA A 165 1.17 -5.76 9.63
C ALA A 165 0.13 -5.26 8.63
N PHE A 166 0.46 -4.20 7.91
CA PHE A 166 -0.37 -3.63 6.86
C PHE A 166 0.39 -3.71 5.54
N VAL A 167 -0.03 -4.59 4.63
CA VAL A 167 0.77 -4.84 3.42
C VAL A 167 -0.07 -5.00 2.18
N MET A 168 -0.02 -3.99 1.33
CA MET A 168 -0.75 -3.98 0.07
C MET A 168 0.10 -4.43 -1.14
N GLU A 169 1.37 -4.75 -0.93
CA GLU A 169 2.26 -5.27 -1.96
C GLU A 169 2.32 -6.79 -1.98
N SER A 170 2.46 -7.35 -3.18
CA SER A 170 2.49 -8.79 -3.44
C SER A 170 3.62 -9.56 -2.75
N GLU A 171 3.50 -10.88 -2.59
CA GLU A 171 4.53 -11.72 -1.96
C GLU A 171 5.89 -11.68 -2.68
N VAL A 172 5.93 -11.29 -3.96
CA VAL A 172 7.18 -11.13 -4.70
C VAL A 172 7.87 -9.78 -4.44
N HIS A 173 7.12 -8.81 -3.90
CA HIS A 173 7.57 -7.43 -3.68
C HIS A 173 7.62 -7.05 -2.20
N SER A 174 7.08 -7.90 -1.33
CA SER A 174 7.07 -7.72 0.11
C SER A 174 7.51 -8.99 0.82
N THR A 175 7.80 -8.86 2.10
CA THR A 175 8.30 -9.90 2.98
C THR A 175 7.27 -11.02 3.19
N THR A 176 7.76 -12.24 3.42
CA THR A 176 6.96 -13.47 3.64
C THR A 176 7.49 -14.25 4.85
N GLY A 177 6.80 -15.32 5.26
CA GLY A 177 7.28 -16.27 6.28
C GLY A 177 6.79 -16.03 7.70
N ASP A 178 7.41 -16.73 8.66
CA ASP A 178 6.85 -16.92 10.01
C ASP A 178 6.91 -15.68 10.91
N ALA A 179 7.74 -14.69 10.59
CA ALA A 179 7.81 -13.43 11.33
C ALA A 179 6.45 -12.71 11.39
N TRP A 180 5.58 -12.98 10.41
CA TRP A 180 4.22 -12.48 10.34
C TRP A 180 3.32 -13.01 11.45
N ALA A 181 3.56 -14.24 11.93
CA ALA A 181 2.82 -14.84 13.04
C ALA A 181 3.07 -14.14 14.39
N ARG A 182 3.94 -13.12 14.43
CA ARG A 182 4.17 -12.28 15.62
C ARG A 182 3.19 -11.12 15.72
N PHE A 183 2.52 -10.78 14.62
CA PHE A 183 1.52 -9.71 14.61
C PHE A 183 0.17 -10.21 15.12
N ASN A 184 -0.56 -9.32 15.81
CA ASN A 184 -1.94 -9.60 16.20
C ASN A 184 -2.90 -9.49 15.01
N PHE A 185 -2.68 -8.49 14.16
CA PHE A 185 -3.46 -8.26 12.95
C PHE A 185 -2.56 -8.29 11.71
N ILE A 186 -3.04 -8.91 10.65
CA ILE A 186 -2.35 -9.00 9.37
C ILE A 186 -3.35 -8.57 8.30
N MET A 187 -3.33 -7.31 7.92
CA MET A 187 -4.21 -6.82 6.87
C MET A 187 -3.42 -6.70 5.57
N THR A 188 -3.78 -7.52 4.59
CA THR A 188 -3.18 -7.53 3.26
C THR A 188 -4.23 -7.35 2.19
N TYR A 189 -3.85 -7.34 0.92
CA TYR A 189 -4.83 -7.34 -0.17
C TYR A 189 -5.60 -8.66 -0.30
N ASN A 190 -5.07 -9.78 0.23
CA ASN A 190 -5.66 -11.10 0.08
C ASN A 190 -6.96 -11.21 0.87
N LEU A 191 -8.02 -11.74 0.24
CA LEU A 191 -9.39 -11.70 0.77
C LEU A 191 -9.66 -12.73 1.87
N ASP A 192 -8.82 -13.75 1.96
CA ASP A 192 -9.01 -14.90 2.84
C ASP A 192 -7.90 -15.03 3.89
N ASP A 193 -6.68 -14.57 3.59
CA ASP A 193 -5.53 -14.63 4.51
C ASP A 193 -5.38 -13.37 5.40
N SER A 194 -6.25 -12.38 5.21
CA SER A 194 -6.22 -11.14 6.01
C SER A 194 -7.06 -11.26 7.29
N TYR A 195 -6.55 -10.69 8.37
CA TYR A 195 -7.22 -10.61 9.67
C TYR A 195 -7.05 -9.22 10.30
N PRO A 196 -8.13 -8.56 10.74
CA PRO A 196 -9.51 -9.06 10.78
C PRO A 196 -10.24 -8.96 9.43
N GLU A 197 -9.78 -8.07 8.54
CA GLU A 197 -10.39 -7.80 7.24
C GLU A 197 -9.29 -7.41 6.24
N PRO A 198 -9.50 -7.58 4.92
CA PRO A 198 -8.49 -7.20 3.94
C PRO A 198 -8.29 -5.69 3.84
N ALA A 199 -7.08 -5.30 3.45
CA ALA A 199 -6.63 -3.96 3.12
C ALA A 199 -6.54 -3.79 1.60
N THR A 200 -7.68 -3.62 0.94
CA THR A 200 -7.72 -3.60 -0.53
C THR A 200 -7.54 -2.20 -1.11
N TYR A 201 -7.43 -2.13 -2.45
CA TYR A 201 -7.50 -0.89 -3.23
C TYR A 201 -8.93 -0.46 -3.56
N PHE A 202 -9.93 -1.23 -3.11
CA PHE A 202 -11.33 -1.00 -3.41
C PHE A 202 -11.98 -0.26 -2.25
N ASP A 203 -12.57 0.90 -2.55
CA ASP A 203 -13.65 1.44 -1.75
C ASP A 203 -14.95 0.90 -2.37
N MET A 204 -15.63 -0.05 -1.73
CA MET A 204 -16.85 -0.63 -2.32
C MET A 204 -18.01 0.37 -2.45
N ASN A 205 -18.04 1.47 -1.70
CA ASN A 205 -19.07 2.49 -1.90
C ASN A 205 -18.87 3.22 -3.22
N LEU A 206 -17.61 3.49 -3.58
CA LEU A 206 -17.24 4.13 -4.84
C LEU A 206 -17.26 3.10 -5.98
N TYR A 207 -16.60 1.96 -5.79
CA TYR A 207 -16.45 0.94 -6.80
C TYR A 207 -17.77 0.40 -7.33
N LEU A 208 -18.79 0.17 -6.47
CA LEU A 208 -20.09 -0.29 -6.95
C LEU A 208 -20.83 0.78 -7.77
N VAL A 209 -20.63 2.06 -7.44
CA VAL A 209 -21.16 3.18 -8.22
C VAL A 209 -20.46 3.22 -9.57
N ASP A 210 -19.13 3.17 -9.59
CA ASP A 210 -18.33 3.19 -10.81
C ASP A 210 -18.61 1.97 -11.70
N LEU A 211 -18.81 0.79 -11.09
CA LEU A 211 -19.17 -0.44 -11.77
C LEU A 211 -20.44 -0.24 -12.59
N LEU A 212 -21.50 0.30 -12.00
CA LEU A 212 -22.79 0.46 -12.68
C LEU A 212 -22.93 1.75 -13.49
N THR A 213 -22.01 2.70 -13.34
CA THR A 213 -22.05 3.97 -14.07
C THR A 213 -21.78 3.76 -15.58
N PRO A 214 -22.67 4.25 -16.47
CA PRO A 214 -22.47 4.21 -17.92
C PRO A 214 -21.17 4.92 -18.35
N PRO A 215 -20.52 4.48 -19.44
CA PRO A 215 -19.36 5.17 -19.98
C PRO A 215 -19.69 6.63 -20.33
N SER A 216 -18.85 7.57 -19.88
CA SER A 216 -19.03 8.99 -20.18
C SER A 216 -18.58 9.41 -21.58
N VAL A 217 -17.89 8.50 -22.30
CA VAL A 217 -17.43 8.70 -23.68
C VAL A 217 -18.03 7.58 -24.52
N SER A 218 -18.78 7.96 -25.56
CA SER A 218 -19.44 7.01 -26.47
C SER A 218 -18.42 6.17 -27.24
N PHE A 219 -18.84 5.03 -27.80
CA PHE A 219 -18.00 4.20 -28.66
C PHE A 219 -17.43 5.00 -29.86
N GLU A 220 -18.25 5.88 -30.44
CA GLU A 220 -17.91 6.75 -31.55
C GLU A 220 -16.92 7.86 -31.19
N ASP A 221 -16.84 8.26 -29.92
CA ASP A 221 -15.94 9.34 -29.46
C ASP A 221 -14.64 8.80 -28.83
N LYS A 222 -14.48 7.47 -28.73
CA LYS A 222 -13.21 6.86 -28.32
C LYS A 222 -12.09 7.20 -29.30
N GLU A 223 -10.85 7.18 -28.78
CA GLU A 223 -9.60 7.39 -29.49
C GLU A 223 -9.56 6.58 -30.79
N LYS A 224 -9.16 7.25 -31.86
CA LYS A 224 -9.15 6.70 -33.21
C LYS A 224 -7.79 6.15 -33.60
N GLN A 225 -6.73 6.63 -32.95
CA GLN A 225 -5.37 6.25 -33.27
C GLN A 225 -4.97 4.92 -32.67
N ALA A 226 -5.51 4.53 -31.52
CA ALA A 226 -5.31 3.23 -30.89
C ALA A 226 -6.50 2.89 -30.00
N ASP A 227 -6.97 1.65 -30.05
CA ASP A 227 -8.09 1.21 -29.21
C ASP A 227 -7.65 0.87 -27.77
N VAL A 228 -6.35 0.59 -27.57
CA VAL A 228 -5.80 0.05 -26.33
C VAL A 228 -4.80 1.03 -25.71
N VAL A 229 -4.89 1.20 -24.39
CA VAL A 229 -3.92 1.99 -23.61
C VAL A 229 -3.26 1.20 -22.49
N TRP A 230 -2.00 1.53 -22.21
CA TRP A 230 -1.25 1.02 -21.08
C TRP A 230 -0.49 2.14 -20.36
N ILE A 231 -0.91 2.48 -19.13
CA ILE A 231 -0.33 3.59 -18.36
C ILE A 231 0.35 3.05 -17.11
N ILE A 232 1.68 2.93 -17.14
CA ILE A 232 2.46 2.33 -16.05
C ILE A 232 3.78 3.07 -15.84
N SER A 233 4.13 3.28 -14.57
CA SER A 233 5.44 3.84 -14.16
C SER A 233 6.29 2.88 -13.32
N ASN A 234 5.73 1.77 -12.84
CA ASN A 234 6.49 0.70 -12.20
C ASN A 234 6.97 -0.28 -13.28
N CYS A 235 8.23 -0.15 -13.69
CA CYS A 235 8.84 -0.99 -14.72
C CYS A 235 9.70 -2.10 -14.10
N ASN A 236 9.96 -3.14 -14.87
CA ASN A 236 10.63 -4.37 -14.45
C ASN A 236 9.76 -5.22 -13.52
N ALA A 237 8.49 -5.35 -13.86
CA ALA A 237 7.55 -6.20 -13.14
C ALA A 237 8.04 -7.65 -13.07
N HIS A 238 7.80 -8.31 -11.94
CA HIS A 238 8.26 -9.67 -11.70
C HIS A 238 7.66 -10.69 -12.68
N ASN A 239 6.44 -10.44 -13.16
CA ASN A 239 5.77 -11.30 -14.13
C ASN A 239 6.20 -11.07 -15.60
N GLY A 240 7.02 -10.05 -15.88
CA GLY A 240 7.49 -9.74 -17.24
C GLY A 240 6.42 -9.10 -18.14
N ARG A 241 5.43 -8.40 -17.58
CA ARG A 241 4.37 -7.74 -18.36
C ARG A 241 4.91 -6.79 -19.44
N GLU A 242 6.04 -6.15 -19.22
CA GLU A 242 6.66 -5.23 -20.18
C GLU A 242 7.00 -5.96 -21.49
N SER A 243 7.66 -7.12 -21.37
CA SER A 243 8.03 -7.95 -22.52
C SER A 243 6.80 -8.53 -23.22
N PHE A 244 5.77 -8.91 -22.47
CA PHE A 244 4.49 -9.31 -23.03
C PHE A 244 3.84 -8.19 -23.84
N ILE A 245 3.73 -6.98 -23.26
CA ILE A 245 3.12 -5.82 -23.96
C ILE A 245 3.96 -5.41 -25.17
N GLN A 246 5.28 -5.46 -25.09
CA GLN A 246 6.15 -5.17 -26.23
C GLN A 246 5.92 -6.16 -27.40
N ARG A 247 5.67 -7.45 -27.12
CA ARG A 247 5.26 -8.43 -28.14
C ARG A 247 3.86 -8.13 -28.68
N LEU A 248 2.89 -7.84 -27.82
CA LEU A 248 1.52 -7.51 -28.25
C LEU A 248 1.49 -6.25 -29.14
N MET A 249 2.36 -5.27 -28.88
CA MET A 249 2.53 -4.07 -29.71
C MET A 249 2.95 -4.37 -31.16
N GLN A 250 3.50 -5.56 -31.43
CA GLN A 250 3.81 -5.99 -32.80
C GLN A 250 2.56 -6.42 -33.57
N GLU A 251 1.51 -6.84 -32.85
CA GLU A 251 0.26 -7.37 -33.43
C GLU A 251 -0.86 -6.32 -33.46
N ILE A 252 -0.89 -5.40 -32.49
CA ILE A 252 -1.90 -4.34 -32.37
C ILE A 252 -1.28 -3.05 -31.83
N LYS A 253 -1.79 -1.90 -32.31
CA LYS A 253 -1.34 -0.61 -31.80
C LYS A 253 -1.84 -0.39 -30.37
N ILE A 254 -0.89 -0.16 -29.47
CA ILE A 254 -1.14 0.18 -28.06
C ILE A 254 -0.45 1.51 -27.78
N ASP A 255 -1.19 2.45 -27.23
CA ASP A 255 -0.60 3.67 -26.70
C ASP A 255 -0.14 3.45 -25.27
N SER A 256 1.13 3.73 -25.03
CA SER A 256 1.76 3.55 -23.73
C SER A 256 2.25 4.88 -23.19
N PHE A 257 1.86 5.15 -21.94
CA PHE A 257 2.26 6.32 -21.18
C PHE A 257 2.87 5.92 -19.83
N GLY A 258 3.50 6.90 -19.17
CA GLY A 258 4.21 6.69 -17.91
C GLY A 258 5.70 6.47 -18.17
N SER A 259 6.36 5.75 -17.28
CA SER A 259 7.81 5.50 -17.40
C SER A 259 8.16 4.27 -18.25
N CYS A 260 7.21 3.35 -18.46
CA CYS A 260 7.47 2.09 -19.16
C CYS A 260 7.00 2.18 -20.63
N LEU A 261 7.85 1.75 -21.57
CA LEU A 261 7.70 1.82 -23.04
C LEU A 261 7.44 3.23 -23.62
N ASN A 262 6.47 3.98 -23.08
CA ASN A 262 6.25 5.42 -23.25
C ASN A 262 6.32 5.88 -24.72
N ASN A 263 5.56 5.19 -25.58
CA ASN A 263 5.58 5.44 -27.03
C ASN A 263 4.69 6.62 -27.46
N ARG A 264 3.84 7.15 -26.57
CA ARG A 264 2.96 8.30 -26.85
C ARG A 264 3.20 9.43 -25.85
N ARG A 265 3.33 10.65 -26.38
CA ARG A 265 3.43 11.90 -25.59
C ARG A 265 2.05 12.55 -25.48
N GLY A 266 1.88 13.50 -24.55
CA GLY A 266 0.68 14.36 -24.51
C GLY A 266 -0.09 14.32 -23.21
N TYR A 267 0.30 13.45 -22.28
CA TYR A 267 -0.16 13.52 -20.90
C TYR A 267 1.06 13.49 -19.95
N GLY A 268 0.97 14.10 -18.76
CA GLY A 268 2.12 14.39 -17.87
C GLY A 268 2.56 13.25 -16.94
N ALA A 269 3.62 13.46 -16.15
CA ALA A 269 4.28 12.42 -15.35
C ALA A 269 3.46 11.78 -14.20
N ARG A 270 2.29 12.33 -13.82
CA ARG A 270 1.41 11.79 -12.76
C ARG A 270 0.18 11.06 -13.34
N MET A 271 0.44 10.18 -14.31
CA MET A 271 -0.58 9.55 -15.15
C MET A 271 -1.27 8.32 -14.57
N ALA A 272 -0.65 7.66 -13.59
CA ALA A 272 -1.15 6.37 -13.11
C ALA A 272 -2.55 6.48 -12.52
N ASP A 273 -2.98 7.68 -12.10
CA ASP A 273 -4.29 7.99 -11.53
C ASP A 273 -5.26 8.66 -12.51
N ASN A 274 -4.91 8.79 -13.79
CA ASN A 274 -5.68 9.60 -14.73
C ASN A 274 -6.76 8.79 -15.47
N VAL A 275 -7.91 8.67 -14.83
CA VAL A 275 -9.12 8.06 -15.39
C VAL A 275 -9.59 8.79 -16.66
N ASP A 276 -9.35 10.10 -16.78
CA ASP A 276 -9.72 10.87 -17.98
C ASP A 276 -8.90 10.47 -19.21
N ALA A 277 -7.68 9.96 -19.02
CA ALA A 277 -6.93 9.34 -20.10
C ALA A 277 -7.55 8.00 -20.50
N TYR A 278 -7.88 7.14 -19.53
CA TYR A 278 -8.49 5.83 -19.77
C TYR A 278 -9.84 5.93 -20.48
N LYS A 279 -10.68 6.90 -20.11
CA LYS A 279 -12.04 7.09 -20.68
C LYS A 279 -12.03 7.26 -22.19
N LYS A 280 -10.92 7.70 -22.79
CA LYS A 280 -10.79 7.85 -24.24
C LYS A 280 -10.52 6.53 -24.97
N TYR A 281 -10.06 5.49 -24.30
CA TYR A 281 -9.74 4.21 -24.94
C TYR A 281 -10.86 3.19 -24.74
N LYS A 282 -10.96 2.25 -25.68
CA LYS A 282 -11.89 1.11 -25.60
C LYS A 282 -11.38 0.08 -24.59
N PHE A 283 -10.07 -0.17 -24.60
CA PHE A 283 -9.44 -1.16 -23.74
C PHE A 283 -8.34 -0.53 -22.88
N VAL A 284 -8.27 -0.97 -21.62
CA VAL A 284 -7.21 -0.59 -20.67
C VAL A 284 -6.48 -1.86 -20.24
N ILE A 285 -5.17 -1.91 -20.42
CA ILE A 285 -4.34 -3.00 -19.90
C ILE A 285 -4.17 -2.79 -18.39
N ALA A 286 -4.86 -3.62 -17.61
CA ALA A 286 -4.88 -3.63 -16.15
C ALA A 286 -4.08 -4.83 -15.58
N ILE A 287 -2.97 -5.19 -16.26
CA ILE A 287 -2.08 -6.28 -15.84
C ILE A 287 -1.21 -5.83 -14.66
N GLU A 288 -1.26 -6.58 -13.57
CA GLU A 288 -0.50 -6.34 -12.36
C GLU A 288 1.01 -6.57 -12.51
N ASN A 289 1.81 -6.12 -11.54
CA ASN A 289 3.27 -6.33 -11.57
C ASN A 289 3.69 -7.77 -11.18
N SER A 290 2.73 -8.55 -10.68
CA SER A 290 2.84 -9.93 -10.26
C SER A 290 1.47 -10.59 -10.39
N ASN A 291 1.43 -11.92 -10.48
CA ASN A 291 0.18 -12.66 -10.59
C ASN A 291 0.00 -13.48 -9.32
N CYS A 292 -0.49 -12.85 -8.26
CA CYS A 292 -0.70 -13.49 -6.96
C CYS A 292 -2.19 -13.64 -6.65
N ALA A 293 -2.55 -14.64 -5.82
CA ALA A 293 -3.92 -14.87 -5.39
C ALA A 293 -4.49 -13.58 -4.80
N ASP A 294 -5.64 -13.14 -5.31
CA ASP A 294 -6.33 -11.90 -4.91
C ASP A 294 -5.55 -10.57 -5.06
N TYR A 295 -4.35 -10.58 -5.67
CA TYR A 295 -3.60 -9.36 -5.92
C TYR A 295 -4.20 -8.61 -7.11
N VAL A 296 -5.19 -7.77 -6.83
CA VAL A 296 -5.88 -6.90 -7.78
C VAL A 296 -5.88 -5.49 -7.21
N THR A 297 -5.40 -4.51 -7.98
CA THR A 297 -5.12 -3.17 -7.47
C THR A 297 -5.94 -2.07 -8.15
N GLU A 298 -5.54 -0.82 -7.94
CA GLU A 298 -6.13 0.37 -8.56
C GLU A 298 -6.22 0.31 -10.09
N LYS A 299 -5.42 -0.54 -10.76
CA LYS A 299 -5.44 -0.67 -12.22
C LYS A 299 -6.80 -1.15 -12.72
N LEU A 300 -7.38 -2.15 -12.05
CA LEU A 300 -8.72 -2.63 -12.39
C LEU A 300 -9.78 -1.58 -12.03
N VAL A 301 -9.68 -1.01 -10.82
CA VAL A 301 -10.62 0.03 -10.34
C VAL A 301 -10.74 1.17 -11.35
N LYS A 302 -9.61 1.70 -11.81
CA LYS A 302 -9.57 2.81 -12.77
C LYS A 302 -10.07 2.42 -14.16
N ALA A 303 -9.84 1.18 -14.61
CA ALA A 303 -10.39 0.70 -15.88
C ALA A 303 -11.92 0.59 -15.83
N VAL A 304 -12.47 0.18 -14.68
CA VAL A 304 -13.93 0.12 -14.44
C VAL A 304 -14.53 1.53 -14.38
N GLU A 305 -13.89 2.42 -13.62
CA GLU A 305 -14.28 3.84 -13.50
C GLU A 305 -14.27 4.56 -14.85
N SER A 306 -13.35 4.17 -15.75
CA SER A 306 -13.25 4.78 -17.07
C SER A 306 -14.30 4.31 -18.08
N GLY A 307 -15.09 3.28 -17.76
CA GLY A 307 -15.99 2.66 -18.72
C GLY A 307 -15.26 2.03 -19.92
N SER A 308 -14.05 1.52 -19.68
CA SER A 308 -13.25 0.80 -20.67
C SER A 308 -13.22 -0.70 -20.31
N ILE A 309 -13.01 -1.57 -21.30
CA ILE A 309 -12.89 -3.01 -21.07
C ILE A 309 -11.48 -3.31 -20.51
N PRO A 310 -11.36 -3.89 -19.30
CA PRO A 310 -10.05 -4.25 -18.74
C PRO A 310 -9.45 -5.46 -19.47
N ILE A 311 -8.17 -5.38 -19.81
CA ILE A 311 -7.34 -6.52 -20.22
C ILE A 311 -6.49 -6.93 -19.02
N VAL A 312 -6.66 -8.15 -18.55
CA VAL A 312 -6.12 -8.66 -17.28
C VAL A 312 -5.32 -9.94 -17.46
N ALA A 313 -4.60 -10.36 -16.42
CA ALA A 313 -3.79 -11.57 -16.44
C ALA A 313 -3.99 -12.38 -15.16
N GLY A 314 -4.82 -13.41 -15.22
CA GLY A 314 -5.05 -14.31 -14.09
C GLY A 314 -5.31 -15.75 -14.56
N ARG A 315 -4.77 -16.72 -13.85
CA ARG A 315 -5.10 -18.15 -14.02
C ARG A 315 -4.92 -18.88 -12.69
N ASP A 316 -5.56 -20.04 -12.55
CA ASP A 316 -5.41 -20.90 -11.37
C ASP A 316 -5.62 -20.17 -10.03
N GLY A 317 -6.55 -19.20 -10.01
CA GLY A 317 -6.84 -18.39 -8.83
C GLY A 317 -5.88 -17.23 -8.57
N ARG A 318 -4.95 -16.91 -9.48
CA ARG A 318 -3.85 -15.95 -9.25
C ARG A 318 -3.78 -14.79 -10.27
N PRO A 319 -4.56 -13.72 -10.05
CA PRO A 319 -5.80 -13.70 -9.27
C PRO A 319 -6.97 -14.25 -10.11
N ASP A 320 -8.09 -14.57 -9.46
CA ASP A 320 -9.35 -14.85 -10.14
C ASP A 320 -10.20 -13.57 -10.30
N TYR A 321 -10.17 -12.96 -11.48
CA TYR A 321 -10.89 -11.71 -11.75
C TYR A 321 -12.41 -11.82 -11.66
N ARG A 322 -12.99 -13.03 -11.65
CA ARG A 322 -14.43 -13.24 -11.39
C ARG A 322 -14.83 -12.87 -9.96
N ARG A 323 -13.86 -12.77 -9.04
CA ARG A 323 -14.07 -12.26 -7.67
C ARG A 323 -14.19 -10.74 -7.60
N TYR A 324 -13.92 -10.04 -8.70
CA TYR A 324 -13.85 -8.57 -8.77
C TYR A 324 -14.74 -7.97 -9.86
N MET A 325 -15.03 -8.73 -10.91
CA MET A 325 -15.78 -8.27 -12.08
C MET A 325 -16.92 -9.23 -12.46
N PRO A 326 -18.01 -8.71 -13.05
CA PRO A 326 -19.06 -9.55 -13.65
C PRO A 326 -18.49 -10.48 -14.74
N LYS A 327 -19.15 -11.60 -15.01
CA LYS A 327 -18.75 -12.46 -16.14
C LYS A 327 -18.88 -11.71 -17.46
N HIS A 328 -18.00 -12.01 -18.43
CA HIS A 328 -17.99 -11.38 -19.75
C HIS A 328 -17.89 -9.84 -19.67
N SER A 329 -16.98 -9.34 -18.84
CA SER A 329 -16.75 -7.90 -18.68
C SER A 329 -15.27 -7.47 -18.75
N PHE A 330 -14.38 -8.44 -18.95
CA PHE A 330 -12.94 -8.26 -19.07
C PHE A 330 -12.39 -9.27 -20.07
N ILE A 331 -11.20 -8.99 -20.58
CA ILE A 331 -10.42 -9.89 -21.45
C ILE A 331 -9.27 -10.43 -20.62
N ASN A 332 -9.18 -11.75 -20.45
CA ASN A 332 -8.06 -12.37 -19.75
C ASN A 332 -7.08 -12.95 -20.77
N ILE A 333 -5.81 -12.53 -20.70
CA ILE A 333 -4.81 -12.95 -21.70
C ILE A 333 -4.56 -14.46 -21.71
N PHE A 334 -4.83 -15.17 -20.61
CA PHE A 334 -4.66 -16.62 -20.51
C PHE A 334 -5.77 -17.42 -21.21
N ASP A 335 -6.83 -16.76 -21.70
CA ASP A 335 -7.92 -17.43 -22.42
C ASP A 335 -7.61 -17.63 -23.92
N TYR A 336 -6.47 -17.16 -24.39
CA TYR A 336 -6.05 -17.19 -25.79
C TYR A 336 -4.93 -18.21 -26.02
N SER A 337 -4.84 -18.74 -27.24
CA SER A 337 -3.79 -19.70 -27.62
C SER A 337 -2.53 -19.02 -28.18
N SER A 338 -2.64 -17.80 -28.68
CA SER A 338 -1.51 -17.04 -29.22
C SER A 338 -1.66 -15.53 -29.05
N MET A 339 -0.54 -14.80 -29.20
CA MET A 339 -0.54 -13.33 -29.20
C MET A 339 -1.41 -12.75 -30.32
N LYS A 340 -1.40 -13.43 -31.47
CA LYS A 340 -2.19 -13.04 -32.64
C LYS A 340 -3.68 -13.22 -32.37
N ASP A 341 -4.10 -14.33 -31.76
CA ASP A 341 -5.51 -14.56 -31.42
C ASP A 341 -6.04 -13.52 -30.45
N LEU A 342 -5.24 -13.16 -29.43
CA LEU A 342 -5.56 -12.07 -28.51
C LEU A 342 -5.71 -10.74 -29.26
N ALA A 343 -4.76 -10.39 -30.12
CA ALA A 343 -4.79 -9.14 -30.86
C ALA A 343 -5.95 -9.07 -31.86
N ASP A 344 -6.23 -10.16 -32.57
CA ASP A 344 -7.33 -10.27 -33.51
C ASP A 344 -8.68 -10.15 -32.80
N ASP A 345 -8.82 -10.74 -31.61
CA ASP A 345 -10.05 -10.64 -30.83
C ASP A 345 -10.28 -9.23 -30.27
N ILE A 346 -9.22 -8.58 -29.77
CA ILE A 346 -9.30 -7.16 -29.36
C ILE A 346 -9.74 -6.28 -30.54
N LYS A 347 -9.18 -6.50 -31.75
CA LYS A 347 -9.61 -5.77 -32.96
C LYS A 347 -11.06 -6.09 -33.33
N ARG A 348 -11.48 -7.35 -33.25
CA ARG A 348 -12.84 -7.79 -33.54
C ARG A 348 -13.85 -7.10 -32.63
N ILE A 349 -13.56 -7.05 -31.32
CA ILE A 349 -14.37 -6.35 -30.33
C ILE A 349 -14.32 -4.83 -30.57
N GLY A 350 -13.13 -4.26 -30.74
CA GLY A 350 -12.93 -2.83 -30.93
C GLY A 350 -13.57 -2.26 -32.19
N ASN A 351 -13.73 -3.05 -33.25
CA ASN A 351 -14.33 -2.62 -34.52
C ASN A 351 -15.85 -2.87 -34.61
N ASN A 352 -16.47 -3.44 -33.58
CA ASN A 352 -17.90 -3.74 -33.57
C ASN A 352 -18.54 -3.15 -32.31
N LYS A 353 -19.35 -2.09 -32.49
CA LYS A 353 -20.02 -1.39 -31.39
C LYS A 353 -20.85 -2.33 -30.51
N THR A 354 -21.72 -3.13 -31.12
CA THR A 354 -22.61 -4.05 -30.40
C THR A 354 -21.82 -5.06 -29.58
N LEU A 355 -20.73 -5.60 -30.14
CA LEU A 355 -19.86 -6.52 -29.42
C LEU A 355 -19.04 -5.85 -28.32
N TYR A 356 -18.54 -4.63 -28.55
CA TYR A 356 -17.87 -3.85 -27.50
C TYR A 356 -18.83 -3.56 -26.33
N GLU A 357 -20.04 -3.09 -26.64
CA GLU A 357 -21.06 -2.78 -25.64
C GLU A 357 -21.55 -4.03 -24.91
N SER A 358 -21.47 -5.23 -25.52
CA SER A 358 -21.82 -6.48 -24.84
C SER A 358 -20.87 -6.82 -23.68
N TYR A 359 -19.64 -6.32 -23.67
CA TYR A 359 -18.72 -6.43 -22.51
C TYR A 359 -19.04 -5.42 -21.40
N LEU A 360 -19.85 -4.40 -21.69
CA LEU A 360 -20.25 -3.35 -20.74
C LEU A 360 -21.72 -3.47 -20.34
N TRP A 361 -22.33 -4.64 -20.58
CA TRP A 361 -23.75 -4.89 -20.36
C TRP A 361 -24.26 -4.48 -18.96
N TYR A 362 -23.45 -4.67 -17.93
CA TYR A 362 -23.78 -4.36 -16.53
C TYR A 362 -23.89 -2.85 -16.26
N LYS A 363 -23.30 -2.01 -17.13
CA LYS A 363 -23.41 -0.55 -17.10
C LYS A 363 -24.65 -0.03 -17.83
N ASN A 364 -25.28 -0.85 -18.67
CA ASN A 364 -26.51 -0.50 -19.36
C ASN A 364 -27.71 -0.87 -18.49
N ASN A 365 -27.98 -0.03 -17.50
CA ASN A 365 -29.05 -0.20 -16.54
C ASN A 365 -29.77 1.14 -16.30
N ASP A 366 -31.03 1.08 -15.86
CA ASP A 366 -31.88 2.26 -15.66
C ASP A 366 -31.72 2.89 -14.26
N ILE A 367 -30.62 2.64 -13.55
CA ILE A 367 -30.47 3.17 -12.19
C ILE A 367 -30.22 4.68 -12.22
N ASN A 368 -30.88 5.39 -11.32
CA ASN A 368 -30.49 6.77 -11.02
C ASN A 368 -29.22 6.75 -10.16
N ILE A 369 -28.08 7.06 -10.77
CA ILE A 369 -26.77 7.04 -10.11
C ILE A 369 -26.70 7.97 -8.89
N GLN A 370 -27.40 9.10 -8.89
CA GLN A 370 -27.40 10.00 -7.74
C GLN A 370 -28.12 9.37 -6.55
N ASN A 371 -29.28 8.77 -6.78
CA ASN A 371 -29.99 8.04 -5.73
C ASN A 371 -29.19 6.82 -5.25
N PHE A 372 -28.51 6.12 -6.18
CA PHE A 372 -27.71 4.94 -5.87
C PHE A 372 -26.52 5.27 -4.97
N LYS A 373 -25.87 6.42 -5.17
CA LYS A 373 -24.75 6.89 -4.33
C LYS A 373 -25.13 7.03 -2.85
N GLU A 374 -26.33 7.50 -2.58
CA GLU A 374 -26.84 7.76 -1.23
C GLU A 374 -27.28 6.47 -0.49
N LEU A 375 -27.35 5.33 -1.17
CA LEU A 375 -27.73 4.07 -0.54
C LEU A 375 -26.67 3.58 0.45
N SER A 376 -27.09 2.83 1.46
CA SER A 376 -26.17 2.07 2.31
C SER A 376 -25.38 1.04 1.49
N LEU A 377 -24.19 0.66 1.94
CA LEU A 377 -23.38 -0.35 1.26
C LEU A 377 -24.15 -1.66 1.02
N THR A 378 -24.89 -2.13 2.03
CA THR A 378 -25.74 -3.33 1.91
C THR A 378 -26.81 -3.19 0.82
N ALA A 379 -27.45 -2.02 0.72
CA ALA A 379 -28.43 -1.77 -0.33
C ALA A 379 -27.75 -1.70 -1.70
N LYS A 380 -26.60 -1.02 -1.83
CA LYS A 380 -25.81 -1.02 -3.07
C LYS A 380 -25.46 -2.43 -3.53
N LEU A 381 -24.97 -3.27 -2.62
CA LEU A 381 -24.62 -4.66 -2.89
C LEU A 381 -25.80 -5.48 -3.41
N LYS A 382 -26.98 -5.31 -2.78
CA LYS A 382 -28.21 -5.98 -3.23
C LYS A 382 -28.60 -5.55 -4.66
N HIS A 383 -28.64 -4.25 -4.92
CA HIS A 383 -28.95 -3.71 -6.25
C HIS A 383 -27.98 -4.21 -7.33
N VAL A 384 -26.68 -4.22 -7.02
CA VAL A 384 -25.67 -4.76 -7.94
C VAL A 384 -25.94 -6.23 -8.22
N ALA A 385 -26.18 -7.04 -7.18
CA ALA A 385 -26.48 -8.46 -7.31
C ALA A 385 -27.74 -8.73 -8.17
N ASP A 386 -28.77 -7.88 -8.06
CA ASP A 386 -29.98 -7.98 -8.87
C ASP A 386 -29.70 -7.71 -10.37
N ILE A 387 -28.80 -6.77 -10.68
CA ILE A 387 -28.42 -6.44 -12.06
C ILE A 387 -27.52 -7.53 -12.65
N ILE A 388 -26.47 -7.93 -11.92
CA ILE A 388 -25.47 -8.85 -12.46
C ILE A 388 -25.88 -10.33 -12.37
N GLY A 389 -27.00 -10.62 -11.68
CA GLY A 389 -27.56 -11.94 -11.47
C GLY A 389 -26.81 -12.78 -10.41
N LEU A 390 -27.54 -13.72 -9.80
CA LEU A 390 -27.05 -14.63 -8.75
C LEU A 390 -25.86 -15.53 -9.17
N ASN A 391 -25.62 -15.69 -10.47
CA ASN A 391 -24.41 -16.37 -10.98
C ASN A 391 -23.12 -15.55 -10.78
N SER A 392 -23.25 -14.32 -10.31
CA SER A 392 -22.13 -13.47 -9.86
C SER A 392 -21.81 -13.66 -8.38
N THR A 393 -22.19 -14.81 -7.81
CA THR A 393 -21.79 -15.25 -6.46
C THR A 393 -20.30 -15.10 -6.23
N MET A 394 -19.45 -15.22 -7.25
CA MET A 394 -18.01 -15.00 -7.10
C MET A 394 -17.64 -13.56 -6.74
N LEU A 395 -18.33 -12.55 -7.30
CA LEU A 395 -18.10 -11.15 -6.93
C LEU A 395 -18.60 -10.85 -5.52
N THR A 396 -19.78 -11.36 -5.18
CA THR A 396 -20.42 -11.12 -3.87
C THR A 396 -19.75 -11.93 -2.75
N SER A 397 -19.25 -13.13 -3.02
CA SER A 397 -18.37 -13.90 -2.11
C SER A 397 -16.91 -13.44 -2.16
N GLY A 398 -16.55 -12.67 -3.18
CA GLY A 398 -15.24 -12.05 -3.39
C GLY A 398 -15.15 -10.68 -2.75
N ILE A 399 -14.63 -9.69 -3.50
CA ILE A 399 -14.32 -8.37 -2.95
C ILE A 399 -15.53 -7.71 -2.28
N ALA A 400 -16.73 -7.91 -2.82
CA ALA A 400 -17.92 -7.21 -2.38
C ALA A 400 -18.46 -7.72 -1.02
N GLY A 401 -18.17 -8.97 -0.65
CA GLY A 401 -18.51 -9.54 0.65
C GLY A 401 -17.42 -9.37 1.72
N LYS A 402 -16.21 -8.97 1.31
CA LYS A 402 -15.01 -8.94 2.16
C LYS A 402 -14.55 -7.52 2.48
N GLU A 403 -14.81 -6.55 1.62
CA GLU A 403 -14.45 -5.15 1.81
C GLU A 403 -15.66 -4.31 2.24
N LYS A 404 -15.48 -3.48 3.27
CA LYS A 404 -16.54 -2.70 3.93
C LYS A 404 -16.46 -1.19 3.68
N SER A 405 -15.59 -0.75 2.78
CA SER A 405 -15.47 0.67 2.37
C SER A 405 -15.18 1.61 3.52
N GLU A 406 -14.32 1.14 4.42
CA GLU A 406 -13.98 1.85 5.63
C GLU A 406 -12.47 2.10 5.65
N ASN A 407 -12.07 3.23 6.25
CA ASN A 407 -10.67 3.50 6.50
C ASN A 407 -10.02 2.28 7.21
N LYS A 408 -8.85 1.85 6.72
CA LYS A 408 -8.19 0.62 7.16
C LYS A 408 -7.94 0.56 8.67
N VAL A 409 -7.58 1.67 9.32
CA VAL A 409 -7.43 1.67 10.78
C VAL A 409 -8.78 1.64 11.50
N CYS A 410 -9.82 2.26 10.92
CA CYS A 410 -11.18 2.20 11.49
C CYS A 410 -11.75 0.78 11.54
N LYS A 411 -11.39 -0.08 10.57
CA LYS A 411 -11.71 -1.52 10.60
C LYS A 411 -11.20 -2.19 11.88
N LEU A 412 -10.01 -1.83 12.35
CA LEU A 412 -9.43 -2.37 13.59
C LEU A 412 -10.24 -1.94 14.80
N THR A 413 -10.54 -0.64 14.94
CA THR A 413 -11.31 -0.17 16.09
C THR A 413 -12.70 -0.74 16.14
N ARG A 414 -13.36 -0.89 14.99
CA ARG A 414 -14.63 -1.59 14.92
C ARG A 414 -14.47 -3.04 15.38
N PHE A 415 -13.44 -3.73 14.91
CA PHE A 415 -13.17 -5.12 15.28
C PHE A 415 -12.91 -5.30 16.79
N VAL A 416 -12.00 -4.53 17.39
CA VAL A 416 -11.65 -4.66 18.83
C VAL A 416 -12.78 -4.22 19.77
N ARG A 417 -13.73 -3.41 19.29
CA ARG A 417 -14.93 -3.04 20.05
C ARG A 417 -16.04 -4.08 19.95
N GLN A 418 -16.01 -4.93 18.93
CA GLN A 418 -17.00 -5.97 18.68
C GLN A 418 -16.52 -7.35 19.14
N THR A 419 -15.21 -7.50 19.41
CA THR A 419 -14.56 -8.77 19.70
C THR A 419 -13.95 -8.74 21.10
N PRO A 420 -14.27 -9.73 21.97
CA PRO A 420 -13.59 -9.90 23.25
C PRO A 420 -12.08 -10.01 23.08
N TRP A 421 -11.30 -9.37 23.95
CA TRP A 421 -9.84 -9.39 23.83
C TRP A 421 -9.26 -10.81 23.93
N GLN A 422 -9.92 -11.72 24.64
CA GLN A 422 -9.53 -13.13 24.75
C GLN A 422 -9.60 -13.84 23.41
N ASP A 423 -10.60 -13.53 22.58
CA ASP A 423 -10.75 -14.11 21.25
C ASP A 423 -9.66 -13.59 20.31
N ILE A 424 -9.30 -12.30 20.45
CA ILE A 424 -8.15 -11.71 19.74
C ILE A 424 -6.84 -12.37 20.20
N ALA A 425 -6.71 -12.69 21.48
CA ALA A 425 -5.53 -13.37 22.04
C ALA A 425 -5.41 -14.82 21.58
N ALA A 426 -6.55 -15.51 21.48
CA ALA A 426 -6.61 -16.89 21.03
C ALA A 426 -6.39 -17.05 19.53
N HIS A 427 -6.60 -15.98 18.75
CA HIS A 427 -6.36 -16.00 17.31
C HIS A 427 -4.87 -16.23 17.02
N LYS A 428 -4.57 -17.40 16.43
CA LYS A 428 -3.23 -17.69 15.92
C LYS A 428 -3.08 -17.06 14.54
N SER A 429 -2.23 -16.05 14.43
CA SER A 429 -1.86 -15.50 13.13
C SER A 429 -1.10 -16.53 12.30
N ILE A 430 -1.42 -16.58 11.02
CA ILE A 430 -0.89 -17.57 10.07
C ILE A 430 0.33 -16.97 9.38
N ALA A 431 1.31 -17.82 9.07
CA ALA A 431 2.45 -17.41 8.25
C ALA A 431 1.97 -16.93 6.88
N ARG A 432 2.53 -15.81 6.41
CA ARG A 432 2.25 -15.34 5.05
C ARG A 432 2.90 -16.29 4.05
N ALA A 433 2.09 -16.79 3.10
CA ALA A 433 2.55 -17.72 2.07
C ALA A 433 3.76 -17.17 1.30
N GLY A 434 4.68 -18.07 0.94
CA GLY A 434 5.79 -17.71 0.06
C GLY A 434 5.33 -17.43 -1.37
N SER A 435 6.13 -16.69 -2.13
CA SER A 435 5.80 -16.30 -3.51
C SER A 435 5.51 -17.47 -4.45
N GLY A 436 6.21 -18.60 -4.31
CA GLY A 436 5.93 -19.80 -5.11
C GLY A 436 4.54 -20.42 -4.87
N THR A 437 3.98 -20.22 -3.67
CA THR A 437 2.63 -20.68 -3.31
C THR A 437 1.58 -19.65 -3.66
N ALA A 438 1.82 -18.37 -3.35
CA ALA A 438 0.84 -17.31 -3.53
C ALA A 438 0.73 -16.83 -4.98
N CYS A 439 1.82 -16.91 -5.76
CA CYS A 439 1.92 -16.32 -7.09
C CYS A 439 2.16 -17.36 -8.16
N LEU A 440 1.72 -17.08 -9.39
CA LEU A 440 2.23 -17.80 -10.54
C LEU A 440 3.76 -17.62 -10.60
N PRO A 441 4.51 -18.63 -11.07
CA PRO A 441 5.94 -18.49 -11.28
C PRO A 441 6.27 -17.20 -12.05
N GLY A 442 7.36 -16.52 -11.67
CA GLY A 442 7.77 -15.23 -12.25
C GLY A 442 8.36 -15.31 -13.67
N ARG A 443 8.35 -14.20 -14.41
CA ARG A 443 8.89 -14.03 -15.78
C ARG A 443 8.21 -14.83 -16.91
N HIS A 444 6.95 -15.22 -16.75
CA HIS A 444 6.28 -16.09 -17.71
C HIS A 444 5.26 -15.42 -18.63
N LEU A 445 4.87 -14.15 -18.45
CA LEU A 445 3.84 -13.57 -19.33
C LEU A 445 4.32 -13.52 -20.79
N SER A 446 5.60 -13.20 -21.03
CA SER A 446 6.17 -13.25 -22.37
C SER A 446 6.29 -14.65 -22.95
N ASN A 447 6.14 -15.71 -22.17
CA ASN A 447 6.32 -17.10 -22.58
C ASN A 447 4.99 -17.88 -22.65
N ILE A 448 3.85 -17.22 -22.42
CA ILE A 448 2.53 -17.89 -22.52
C ILE A 448 2.26 -18.36 -23.96
N PHE A 449 2.83 -17.65 -24.94
CA PHE A 449 2.70 -17.89 -26.37
C PHE A 449 4.06 -18.11 -27.05
N SER A 450 5.03 -18.71 -26.35
CA SER A 450 6.35 -19.06 -26.89
C SER A 450 6.40 -20.51 -27.34
#